data_AF-A0A2V5TDT9-F1
#
_entry.id   AF-A0A2V5TDT9-F1
#
_cell.length_a   1.000
_cell.length_b   1.000
_cell.length_c   1.000
_cell.angle_alpha   90.00
_cell.angle_beta   90.00
_cell.angle_gamma   90.00
#
_symmetry.space_group_name_H-M   'P 1'
#
loop_
_entity.id
_entity.type
_entity.pdbx_description
1 polymer ?
#
loop_
_entity_poly.entity_id
_entity_poly.type
_entity_poly.pdbx_seq_one_letter_code
_entity_poly.pdbx_strand_id
1 'polypeptide(L)' 'MVAAGIGLSIVPQMMLKHHATPGCVSLPFAPPVPEREINILYNPLRFQSKAAAAFRQEAAAALSPQNSSIASDAQQ' A
#
# COMPACT_ATOMS: atom_id res chain seq x y z
N MET A 1 -8.63 -17.52 5.32
CA MET A 1 -7.77 -18.72 5.17
C MET A 1 -6.65 -18.70 6.21
N VAL A 2 -5.70 -17.75 6.14
CA VAL A 2 -4.61 -17.65 7.14
C VAL A 2 -5.14 -17.52 8.58
N ALA A 3 -6.12 -16.64 8.82
CA ALA A 3 -6.77 -16.49 10.14
C ALA A 3 -7.53 -17.75 10.63
N ALA A 4 -7.88 -18.66 9.70
CA ALA A 4 -8.51 -19.94 10.01
C ALA A 4 -7.46 -21.06 10.16
N GLY A 5 -6.17 -20.73 10.24
CA GLY A 5 -5.07 -21.69 10.38
C GLY A 5 -4.67 -22.39 9.07
N ILE A 6 -5.10 -21.88 7.91
CA ILE A 6 -4.83 -22.51 6.61
C ILE A 6 -3.83 -21.66 5.83
N GLY A 7 -2.58 -22.13 5.81
CA GLY A 7 -1.49 -21.62 4.97
C GLY A 7 -0.89 -20.30 5.43
N LEU A 8 -0.12 -19.68 4.54
CA LEU A 8 0.52 -18.37 4.70
C LEU A 8 0.23 -17.51 3.46
N SER A 9 0.34 -16.19 3.61
CA SER A 9 0.08 -15.24 2.53
C SER A 9 1.09 -14.11 2.54
N ILE A 10 1.48 -13.67 1.34
CA ILE A 10 2.25 -12.45 1.16
C ILE A 10 1.25 -11.31 1.02
N VAL A 11 1.44 -10.24 1.78
CA VAL A 11 0.56 -9.07 1.74
C VAL A 11 1.38 -7.80 1.56
N PRO A 12 0.92 -6.83 0.75
CA PRO A 12 1.51 -5.51 0.71
C PRO A 12 1.43 -4.85 2.09
N GLN A 13 2.50 -4.14 2.46
CA GLN A 13 2.61 -3.49 3.76
C GLN A 13 1.44 -2.55 4.09
N MET A 14 0.88 -1.88 3.08
CA MET A 14 -0.26 -0.98 3.26
C MET A 14 -1.52 -1.69 3.80
N MET A 15 -1.69 -2.99 3.54
CA MET A 15 -2.85 -3.76 4.02
C MET A 15 -2.77 -4.07 5.52
N LEU A 16 -1.56 -4.09 6.10
CA LEU A 16 -1.38 -4.32 7.54
C LEU A 16 -1.97 -3.19 8.38
N LYS A 17 -1.99 -1.95 7.86
CA LYS A 17 -2.50 -0.77 8.58
C LYS A 17 -4.03 -0.71 8.64
N HIS A 18 -4.71 -1.21 7.61
CA HIS A 18 -6.15 -1.01 7.46
C HIS A 18 -6.99 -2.12 8.09
N HIS A 19 -6.50 -3.36 8.13
CA HIS A 19 -7.23 -4.49 8.71
C HIS A 19 -6.34 -5.33 9.61
N ALA A 20 -6.59 -5.23 10.92
CA ALA A 20 -6.08 -6.22 11.87
C ALA A 20 -6.66 -7.59 11.51
N THR A 21 -5.80 -8.60 11.44
CA THR A 21 -6.23 -9.99 11.24
C THR A 21 -5.97 -10.75 12.54
N PRO A 22 -6.97 -10.88 13.43
CA PRO A 22 -6.78 -11.48 14.74
C PRO A 22 -6.20 -12.89 14.65
N GLY A 23 -5.24 -13.21 15.51
CA GLY A 23 -4.57 -14.52 15.53
C GLY A 23 -3.50 -14.71 14.45
N CYS A 24 -3.26 -13.73 13.58
CA CYS A 24 -2.18 -13.75 12.60
C CYS A 24 -1.04 -12.82 13.02
N VAL A 25 0.20 -13.21 12.71
CA VAL A 25 1.39 -12.37 12.81
C VAL A 25 1.91 -12.04 11.41
N SER A 26 2.34 -10.80 11.21
CA SER A 26 3.04 -10.38 10.00
C SER A 26 4.55 -10.40 10.25
N LEU A 27 5.32 -11.00 9.35
CA LEU A 27 6.78 -11.01 9.42
C LEU A 27 7.36 -10.23 8.23
N PRO A 28 8.39 -9.38 8.46
CA PRO A 28 9.05 -8.69 7.37
C PRO A 28 9.88 -9.66 6.51
N PHE A 29 10.07 -9.33 5.24
CA PHE A 29 11.00 -10.04 4.38
C PHE A 29 12.44 -9.74 4.77
N ALA A 30 13.32 -10.74 4.64
CA ALA A 30 14.76 -10.50 4.69
C ALA A 30 15.20 -9.64 3.49
N PRO A 31 16.22 -8.78 3.64
CA PRO A 31 16.74 -8.01 2.51
C PRO A 31 17.27 -8.91 1.38
N PRO A 32 17.05 -8.54 0.11
CA PRO A 32 16.32 -7.35 -0.36
C PRO A 32 14.79 -7.53 -0.25
N VAL A 33 14.11 -6.49 0.26
CA VAL A 33 12.65 -6.49 0.42
C VAL A 33 11.98 -6.34 -0.95
N PRO A 34 10.98 -7.17 -1.29
CA PRO A 34 10.26 -7.02 -2.55
C PRO A 34 9.42 -5.74 -2.54
N GLU A 35 9.60 -4.91 -3.56
CA GLU A 35 8.89 -3.65 -3.73
C GLU A 35 7.88 -3.73 -4.88
N ARG A 36 6.86 -2.86 -4.81
CA ARG A 36 5.82 -2.69 -5.82
C ARG A 36 5.55 -1.22 -6.01
N GLU A 37 5.42 -0.80 -7.26
CA GLU A 37 4.91 0.52 -7.61
C GLU A 37 3.40 0.52 -7.78
N ILE A 38 2.75 1.57 -7.26
CA ILE A 38 1.33 1.85 -7.51
C ILE A 38 1.26 3.08 -8.42
N ASN A 39 0.78 2.86 -9.64
CA ASN A 39 0.78 3.88 -10.69
C ASN A 39 -0.65 4.30 -11.05
N ILE A 40 -0.85 5.60 -11.22
CA ILE A 40 -2.11 6.18 -11.71
C ILE A 40 -1.96 6.44 -13.20
N LEU A 41 -2.73 5.71 -14.00
CA LEU A 41 -2.72 5.82 -15.45
C LEU A 41 -3.88 6.68 -15.94
N TYR A 42 -3.61 7.55 -16.91
CA TYR A 42 -4.63 8.34 -17.58
C TYR A 42 -4.29 8.48 -19.07
N ASN A 43 -5.32 8.68 -19.88
CA ASN A 43 -5.15 8.87 -21.32
C ASN A 43 -4.99 10.37 -21.63
N PRO A 44 -3.84 10.83 -22.17
CA PRO A 44 -3.63 12.23 -22.49
C PRO A 44 -4.51 12.73 -23.64
N LEU A 45 -5.03 11.83 -24.47
CA LEU A 45 -5.91 12.15 -25.61
C LEU A 45 -7.40 12.23 -25.23
N ARG A 46 -7.74 11.98 -23.96
CA ARG A 46 -9.11 12.15 -23.45
C ARG A 46 -9.23 13.50 -22.76
N PHE A 47 -10.41 14.09 -22.88
CA PHE A 47 -10.76 15.31 -22.16
C PHE A 47 -10.53 15.10 -20.65
N GLN A 48 -9.76 16.00 -20.04
CA GLN A 48 -9.49 15.98 -18.61
C GLN A 48 -10.41 16.98 -17.92
N SER A 49 -11.38 16.46 -17.18
CA SER A 49 -12.28 17.30 -16.38
C SER A 49 -11.52 17.95 -15.20
N LYS A 50 -12.09 19.02 -14.64
CA LYS A 50 -11.59 19.61 -13.39
C LYS A 50 -11.56 18.58 -12.25
N ALA A 51 -12.55 17.68 -12.20
CA ALA A 51 -12.58 16.59 -11.24
C ALA A 51 -11.41 15.60 -11.41
N ALA A 52 -11.05 15.27 -12.66
CA ALA A 52 -9.89 14.41 -12.93
C ALA A 52 -8.57 15.07 -12.49
N ALA A 53 -8.43 16.39 -12.72
CA ALA A 53 -7.27 17.13 -12.25
C ALA A 53 -7.19 17.16 -10.72
N ALA A 54 -8.30 17.45 -10.04
CA ALA A 54 -8.38 17.46 -8.57
C ALA A 54 -8.07 16.07 -7.97
N PHE A 55 -8.61 15.00 -8.55
CA PHE A 55 -8.31 13.63 -8.11
C PHE A 55 -6.81 13.31 -8.19
N ARG A 56 -6.12 13.74 -9.25
CA ARG A 56 -4.68 13.50 -9.38
C ARG A 56 -3.88 14.22 -8.30
N GLN A 57 -4.26 15.44 -7.95
CA GLN A 57 -3.61 16.19 -6.86
C GLN A 57 -3.79 15.47 -5.53
N GLU A 58 -5.03 15.05 -5.24
CA GLU A 58 -5.36 14.33 -4.01
C GLU A 58 -4.65 12.98 -3.94
N ALA A 59 -4.68 12.21 -5.03
CA ALA A 59 -4.05 10.90 -5.08
C ALA A 59 -2.52 10.99 -4.99
N ALA A 60 -1.89 12.02 -5.58
CA ALA A 60 -0.47 12.27 -5.43
C ALA A 60 -0.10 12.62 -3.98
N ALA A 61 -0.93 13.39 -3.28
CA ALA A 61 -0.72 13.71 -1.87
C ALA A 61 -0.89 12.47 -0.97
N ALA A 62 -1.95 11.69 -1.20
CA ALA A 62 -2.25 10.48 -0.42
C ALA A 62 -1.18 9.37 -0.58
N LEU A 63 -0.61 9.24 -1.77
CA LEU A 63 0.42 8.23 -2.09
C LEU A 63 1.86 8.75 -1.89
N SER A 64 2.04 9.98 -1.41
CA SER A 64 3.37 10.56 -1.23
C SER A 64 4.18 9.81 -0.15
N PRO A 65 5.50 9.63 -0.35
CA PRO A 65 6.35 8.90 0.60
C PRO A 65 6.37 9.47 2.02
N GLN A 66 6.11 10.78 2.19
CA GLN A 66 6.06 11.40 3.52
C GLN A 66 4.87 10.91 4.39
N ASN A 67 3.79 10.43 3.76
CA ASN A 67 2.68 9.77 4.46
C ASN A 67 2.90 8.26 4.64
N SER A 68 3.97 7.71 4.05
CA SER A 68 4.40 6.33 4.24
C SER A 68 5.37 6.22 5.43
N SER A 69 4.94 6.60 6.64
CA SER A 69 5.68 6.26 7.86
C SER A 69 5.66 4.73 8.06
N ILE A 70 6.60 4.03 7.43
CA ILE A 70 6.72 2.57 7.53
C ILE A 70 8.16 2.13 7.86
N ALA A 71 9.11 3.07 7.95
CA ALA A 71 10.50 2.73 8.28
C ALA A 71 10.77 2.60 9.79
N SER A 72 9.84 2.96 10.69
CA SER A 72 10.14 3.13 12.12
C SER A 72 9.72 2.00 13.07
N ASP A 73 8.89 1.04 12.64
CA ASP A 73 8.25 0.12 13.60
C ASP A 73 8.80 -1.32 13.54
N ALA A 74 9.92 -1.54 12.83
CA ALA A 74 10.60 -2.84 12.75
C ALA A 74 11.82 -2.96 13.69
N GLN A 75 11.87 -2.13 14.75
CA GLN A 75 12.85 -2.25 15.83
C GLN A 75 12.15 -2.17 17.20
N GLN A 76 11.28 -3.11 17.53
CA GLN A 76 10.97 -3.47 18.92
C GLN A 76 10.75 -4.98 19.05
#